data_AF-A0A183EZ15-F1
#
_entry.id   AF-A0A183EZ15-F1
#
_cell.length_a   1.000
_cell.length_b   1.000
_cell.length_c   1.000
_cell.angle_alpha   90.00
_cell.angle_beta   90.00
_cell.angle_gamma   90.00
#
_symmetry.space_group_name_H-M   'P 1'
#
loop_
_entity.id
_entity.type
_entity.pdbx_description
1 polymer ?
#
loop_
_entity_poly.entity_id
_entity_poly.type
_entity_poly.pdbx_seq_one_letter_code
_entity_poly.pdbx_strand_id
1 'polypeptide(L)' 'MNHLVNCHSNRMEVQLEFEEPFSGVIFADQAYNDSSCRWEGQLSSKLNFTIPVSTKDGLSACEATLEQVFLNEYN' A
#
# COMPACT_ATOMS: atom_id res chain seq x y z
N MET A 1 17.89 -0.52 5.73
CA MET A 1 16.67 -0.43 4.87
C MET A 1 15.82 0.77 5.29
N ASN A 2 15.67 1.77 4.43
CA ASN A 2 14.81 2.94 4.68
C ASN A 2 13.43 2.68 4.05
N HIS A 3 12.36 3.02 4.76
CA HIS A 3 11.00 2.95 4.25
C HIS A 3 10.27 4.25 4.57
N LEU A 4 9.53 4.76 3.59
CA LEU A 4 8.62 5.89 3.75
C LEU A 4 7.22 5.44 3.37
N VAL A 5 6.25 5.75 4.25
CA VAL A 5 4.83 5.58 3.95
C VAL A 5 4.18 6.94 4.09
N ASN A 6 3.52 7.40 3.03
CA ASN A 6 2.70 8.60 3.03
C ASN A 6 1.23 8.22 2.86
N CYS A 7 0.40 8.61 3.82
CA CYS A 7 -1.00 8.20 3.87
C CYS A 7 -1.91 9.32 3.34
N HIS A 8 -2.84 8.93 2.47
CA HIS A 8 -3.92 9.76 1.95
C HIS A 8 -5.26 9.13 2.29
N SER A 9 -6.35 9.91 2.13
CA SER A 9 -7.71 9.42 2.40
C SER A 9 -8.14 8.21 1.56
N ASN A 10 -7.49 7.98 0.42
CA ASN A 10 -7.85 6.91 -0.51
C ASN A 10 -6.70 5.93 -0.86
N ARG A 11 -5.48 6.19 -0.39
CA ARG A 11 -4.29 5.41 -0.76
C ARG A 11 -3.15 5.59 0.22
N MET A 12 -2.20 4.67 0.20
CA MET A 12 -0.89 4.80 0.83
C MET A 12 0.19 4.76 -0.26
N GLU A 13 1.09 5.73 -0.26
CA GLU A 13 2.27 5.77 -1.11
C GLU A 13 3.44 5.19 -0.32
N VAL A 14 4.04 4.12 -0.85
CA VAL A 14 5.13 3.38 -0.20
C VAL A 14 6.40 3.53 -1.03
N GLN A 15 7.49 3.88 -0.37
CA GLN A 15 8.84 3.92 -0.96
C GLN A 15 9.74 2.99 -0.16
N LEU A 16 10.33 2.01 -0.85
CA LEU A 16 11.27 1.06 -0.27
C LEU A 16 12.66 1.27 -0.86
N GLU A 17 13.67 1.30 -0.01
CA GLU A 17 15.07 1.31 -0.40
C GLU A 17 15.78 0.04 0.12
N PHE A 18 16.26 -0.77 -0.82
CA PHE A 18 16.93 -2.05 -0.58
C PHE A 18 18.45 -1.86 -0.56
N GLU A 19 19.15 -2.67 0.24
CA GLU A 19 20.62 -2.66 0.30
C GLU A 19 21.24 -3.22 -0.99
N GLU A 20 20.57 -4.18 -1.63
CA GLU A 20 20.91 -4.73 -2.95
C GLU A 20 19.72 -4.59 -3.91
N PRO A 21 19.95 -4.56 -5.24
CA PRO A 21 18.87 -4.49 -6.23
C PRO A 21 17.81 -5.60 -6.05
N PHE A 22 16.56 -5.20 -5.84
CA PHE A 22 15.46 -6.14 -5.64
C PHE A 22 14.87 -6.59 -6.98
N SER A 23 14.75 -7.90 -7.16
CA SER A 23 14.05 -8.55 -8.27
C SER A 23 13.12 -9.61 -7.71
N GLY A 24 11.82 -9.33 -7.73
CA GLY A 24 10.81 -10.17 -7.11
C GLY A 24 9.44 -9.50 -7.15
N VAL A 25 8.52 -9.99 -6.32
CA VAL A 25 7.14 -9.48 -6.27
C VAL A 25 6.80 -9.11 -4.83
N ILE A 26 6.22 -7.92 -4.65
CA ILE A 26 5.55 -7.50 -3.43
C ILE A 26 4.06 -7.52 -3.69
N PHE A 27 3.26 -8.04 -2.77
CA PHE A 27 1.82 -8.09 -2.89
C PHE A 27 1.14 -7.92 -1.53
N ALA A 28 -0.09 -7.41 -1.52
CA ALA A 28 -0.90 -7.40 -0.31
C ALA A 28 -1.38 -8.83 0.01
N ASP A 29 -1.50 -9.16 1.30
CA ASP A 29 -1.88 -10.51 1.72
C ASP A 29 -3.18 -10.95 1.04
N GLN A 30 -3.24 -12.21 0.63
CA GLN A 30 -4.35 -12.82 -0.14
C GLN A 30 -4.67 -12.18 -1.52
N ALA A 31 -3.96 -11.14 -1.95
CA ALA A 31 -4.21 -10.42 -3.19
C ALA A 31 -3.16 -10.65 -4.29
N TYR A 32 -2.41 -11.76 -4.26
CA TYR A 32 -1.35 -12.05 -5.24
C TYR A 32 -1.84 -12.02 -6.71
N ASN A 33 -3.07 -12.46 -6.97
CA ASN A 33 -3.63 -12.49 -8.32
C ASN A 33 -4.25 -11.16 -8.76
N ASP A 34 -4.33 -10.17 -7.87
CA ASP A 34 -4.84 -8.83 -8.19
C ASP A 34 -3.68 -7.94 -8.61
N SER A 35 -3.67 -7.52 -9.87
CA SER A 35 -2.62 -6.66 -10.42
C SER A 35 -2.59 -5.26 -9.79
N SER A 36 -3.68 -4.81 -9.16
CA SER A 36 -3.72 -3.54 -8.43
C SER A 36 -3.04 -3.62 -7.06
N CYS A 37 -2.83 -4.84 -6.55
CA CYS A 37 -2.23 -5.14 -5.25
C CYS A 37 -0.92 -5.92 -5.36
N ARG A 38 -0.30 -5.92 -6.56
CA ARG A 38 0.93 -6.66 -6.89
C ARG A 38 1.91 -5.75 -7.62
N TRP A 39 3.14 -5.67 -7.13
CA TRP A 39 4.20 -4.81 -7.66
C TRP A 39 5.47 -5.60 -7.92
N GLU A 40 6.06 -5.42 -9.10
CA GLU A 40 7.27 -6.12 -9.51
C GLU A 40 8.53 -5.27 -9.28
N GLY A 41 9.54 -5.88 -8.66
CA GLY A 41 10.88 -5.33 -8.57
C GLY A 41 11.62 -5.52 -9.89
N GLN A 42 12.21 -4.45 -10.40
CA GLN A 42 12.90 -4.41 -11.70
C GLN A 42 14.43 -4.30 -11.54
N LEU A 43 15.03 -5.11 -10.66
CA LEU A 43 16.47 -5.05 -10.35
C LEU A 43 16.91 -3.63 -9.95
N SER A 44 16.10 -2.99 -9.11
CA SER A 44 16.32 -1.63 -8.61
C SER A 44 16.52 -1.68 -7.10
N SER A 45 17.40 -0.83 -6.57
CA SER A 45 17.52 -0.60 -5.12
C SER A 45 16.37 0.25 -4.56
N LYS A 46 15.48 0.76 -5.42
CA LYS A 46 14.30 1.53 -5.03
C LYS A 46 13.05 0.99 -5.69
N LEU A 47 11.98 0.85 -4.91
CA LEU A 47 10.66 0.50 -5.40
C LEU A 47 9.62 1.41 -4.77
N ASN A 48 8.88 2.11 -5.62
CA ASN A 48 7.79 3.00 -5.23
C ASN A 48 6.48 2.42 -5.74
N PHE A 49 5.49 2.31 -4.87
CA PHE A 49 4.18 1.81 -5.24
C PHE A 49 3.08 2.44 -4.41
N THR A 50 1.83 2.20 -4.82
CA THR A 50 0.64 2.73 -4.17
C THR A 50 -0.27 1.60 -3.77
N ILE A 51 -0.64 1.55 -2.50
CA ILE A 51 -1.67 0.65 -1.98
C ILE A 51 -3.00 1.44 -1.95
N PRO A 52 -3.99 1.11 -2.78
CA PRO A 52 -5.32 1.71 -2.65
C PRO A 52 -5.96 1.28 -1.33
N VAL A 53 -6.63 2.21 -0.63
CA VAL A 53 -7.33 1.93 0.63
C VAL A 53 -8.84 1.77 0.40
N SER A 54 -9.38 2.44 -0.62
CA SER A 54 -10.79 2.36 -0.99
C SER A 54 -10.95 2.42 -2.51
N THR A 55 -11.83 1.60 -3.08
CA THR A 55 -12.28 1.77 -4.47
C THR A 55 -13.39 2.83 -4.55
N LYS A 56 -13.73 3.30 -5.77
CA LYS A 56 -14.82 4.27 -5.99
C LYS A 56 -16.17 3.79 -5.44
N ASP A 57 -16.32 2.49 -5.23
CA ASP A 57 -17.54 1.84 -4.74
C ASP A 57 -17.51 1.60 -3.21
N GLY A 58 -16.50 2.10 -2.50
CA GLY A 58 -16.36 1.96 -1.05
C GLY A 58 -15.88 0.58 -0.58
N LEU A 59 -15.48 -0.29 -1.52
CA LEU A 59 -14.88 -1.59 -1.19
C LEU A 59 -13.42 -1.40 -0.77
N SER A 60 -13.00 -2.15 0.25
CA SER A 60 -11.60 -2.26 0.67
C SER A 60 -10.77 -2.81 -0.49
N ALA A 61 -9.75 -2.07 -0.90
CA ALA A 61 -8.80 -2.54 -1.91
C ALA A 61 -7.59 -3.15 -1.20
N CYS A 62 -7.02 -4.24 -1.75
CA CYS A 62 -5.83 -4.90 -1.22
C CYS A 62 -5.95 -5.34 0.26
N GLU A 63 -7.16 -5.73 0.70
CA GLU A 63 -7.49 -6.06 2.09
C GLU A 63 -7.16 -4.94 3.11
N ALA A 64 -6.99 -3.70 2.63
CA ALA A 64 -6.79 -2.56 3.50
C ALA A 64 -8.07 -2.24 4.25
N THR A 65 -8.00 -2.15 5.57
CA THR A 65 -9.12 -1.75 6.42
C THR A 65 -9.00 -0.26 6.76
N LEU A 66 -10.07 0.50 6.53
CA LEU A 66 -10.20 1.88 6.99
C LEU A 66 -11.02 1.89 8.29
N GLU A 67 -10.38 2.16 9.42
CA GLU A 67 -11.07 2.36 10.70
C GLU A 67 -11.18 3.87 10.98
N GLN A 68 -12.39 4.42 10.87
CA GLN A 68 -12.65 5.79 11.26
C GLN A 68 -13.07 5.84 12.73
N VAL A 69 -12.23 6.43 13.58
CA VAL A 69 -12.59 6.70 14.96
C VAL A 69 -13.44 7.96 15.01
N PHE A 70 -14.73 7.82 15.30
CA PHE A 70 -15.57 8.97 15.66
C PHE A 70 -15.20 9.41 17.08
N LEU A 71 -14.45 10.49 17.20
CA LEU A 71 -14.36 11.21 18.47
C LEU A 71 -15.75 11.80 18.72
N ASN A 72 -16.48 11.23 19.68
CA ASN A 72 -17.72 11.82 20.17
C ASN A 72 -17.37 13.12 20.91
N GLU A 73 -17.27 14.23 20.17
CA GLU A 73 -17.30 15.57 20.77
C GLU A 73 -18.74 15.93 21.13
N TYR A 74 -19.20 15.42 22.28
CA TYR A 74 -20.38 15.95 22.96
C TYR A 74 -19.98 16.28 24.41
N ASN A 75 -19.54 17.53 24.60
CA ASN A 75 -19.61 18.23 25.89
C ASN A 75 -20.99 18.87 26.03
#